data_AF-W2W4R0-F1
#
_entry.id   AF-W2W4R0-F1
#
_cell.length_a   1.000
_cell.length_b   1.000
_cell.length_c   1.000
_cell.angle_alpha   90.00
_cell.angle_beta   90.00
_cell.angle_gamma   90.00
#
_symmetry.space_group_name_H-M   'P 1'
#
loop_
_entity.id
_entity.type
_entity.pdbx_description
1 polymer ?
#
loop_
_entity_poly.entity_id
_entity_poly.type
_entity_poly.pdbx_seq_one_letter_code
_entity_poly.pdbx_strand_id
1 'polypeptide(L)'
;MRFYLLTALAVATVQVSAVSNTSSHGDLNGWYPCYDFTFADEGSSPGEDAECALYIAPLCYPGICETPDNIESTKVEIFVKRMLATSGNPETAPNVWLMQGGPGYSSTAMESTMVSLQQQLEGAVNVYTMDHRGTGRSTLFNCVAAQVTTSGSPWGNDFIASEVPTCAKDLQFKYGGDLAAFSVTSAATDLKTFIAKYTNGKSTIVYGVSYGTMLVERLIHLAPPAVTGYVLDSISTASGSQAAYYSDWDKNYGEIGDAFFELCDEDKSCKAHFQTKRLNDTVQALIDTFDKEPNSTCAALISNVKSKGLDGLPSSSLRYTLGILLQDTNMRTLIPPVVYRLNRCASKDINVLKKFVTTLTTSVLGGKSEDETYLSNLLFYLIIYSEMWEIPTPSKVEMKARFINAKVSDDPTYPMDPVYCAFSKEKSKACAEFGLSGYDANPIMYERDQYWNKSATIPNQASVLLLSGKLDPQTHHKYADALIHSLKGDNKELISFDYSPHGITSSTQMVAGDPNSEICGMKLLLSYIQSGGDLKKMDKSCVAKMPGFDLTIPPGHLHGLLGTDDAYEGVYKAPTRPSQ
;
A
#
# COMPACT_ATOMS: atom_id res chain seq x y z
N MET A 1 -10.87 -99.92 21.65
CA MET A 1 -10.16 -98.67 21.32
C MET A 1 -11.13 -97.52 21.53
N ARG A 2 -10.78 -96.60 22.44
CA ARG A 2 -11.61 -95.48 22.87
C ARG A 2 -11.49 -94.30 21.91
N PHE A 3 -12.63 -93.64 21.76
CA PHE A 3 -12.99 -92.39 21.10
C PHE A 3 -11.93 -91.28 21.05
N TYR A 4 -11.95 -90.52 19.95
CA TYR A 4 -11.92 -89.06 19.99
C TYR A 4 -12.93 -88.47 19.00
N LEU A 5 -13.98 -87.85 19.56
CA LEU A 5 -14.76 -86.79 18.92
C LEU A 5 -13.90 -85.51 18.96
N LEU A 6 -13.90 -84.71 17.88
CA LEU A 6 -13.61 -83.28 17.96
C LEU A 6 -14.51 -82.54 16.97
N THR A 7 -15.45 -81.84 17.58
CA THR A 7 -16.44 -80.91 17.01
C THR A 7 -15.77 -79.67 16.43
N ALA A 8 -16.19 -79.26 15.22
CA ALA A 8 -15.85 -77.99 14.62
C ALA A 8 -16.54 -76.83 15.37
N LEU A 9 -15.77 -75.92 15.96
CA LEU A 9 -16.26 -74.60 16.40
C LEU A 9 -15.93 -73.58 15.30
N ALA A 10 -16.97 -72.98 14.71
CA ALA A 10 -16.85 -71.77 13.93
C ALA A 10 -16.66 -70.58 14.88
N VAL A 11 -15.52 -69.90 14.80
CA VAL A 11 -15.27 -68.63 15.49
C VAL A 11 -15.51 -67.51 14.47
N ALA A 12 -16.62 -66.79 14.63
CA ALA A 12 -16.85 -65.52 13.93
C ALA A 12 -16.04 -64.44 14.64
N THR A 13 -14.93 -64.01 14.03
CA THR A 13 -14.20 -62.83 14.47
C THR A 13 -14.94 -61.58 13.99
N VAL A 14 -15.59 -60.89 14.93
CA VAL A 14 -16.08 -59.52 14.71
C VAL A 14 -14.86 -58.60 14.65
N GLN A 15 -14.49 -58.15 13.45
CA GLN A 15 -13.59 -57.00 13.30
C GLN A 15 -14.36 -55.76 13.71
N VAL A 16 -14.11 -55.28 14.93
CA VAL A 16 -14.44 -53.90 15.31
C VAL A 16 -13.41 -53.02 14.61
N SER A 17 -13.75 -52.53 13.43
CA SER A 17 -13.01 -51.44 12.81
C SER A 17 -13.14 -50.23 13.74
N ALA A 18 -12.05 -49.85 14.39
CA ALA A 18 -11.95 -48.55 15.03
C ALA A 18 -12.22 -47.51 13.93
N VAL A 19 -13.39 -46.86 14.02
CA VAL A 19 -13.66 -45.67 13.23
C VAL A 19 -12.70 -44.62 13.78
N SER A 20 -11.57 -44.45 13.11
CA SER A 20 -10.74 -43.26 13.28
C SER A 20 -11.68 -42.09 13.00
N ASN A 21 -12.03 -41.36 14.07
CA ASN A 21 -12.68 -40.07 13.96
C ASN A 21 -11.67 -39.16 13.28
N THR A 22 -11.62 -39.18 11.96
CA THR A 22 -10.98 -38.12 11.18
C THR A 22 -11.86 -36.91 11.42
N SER A 23 -11.50 -36.08 12.40
CA SER A 23 -11.96 -34.70 12.42
C SER A 23 -11.60 -34.15 11.05
N SER A 24 -12.61 -33.93 10.19
CA SER A 24 -12.40 -33.12 9.00
C SER A 24 -11.94 -31.77 9.55
N HIS A 25 -10.64 -31.47 9.46
CA HIS A 25 -10.17 -30.12 9.69
C HIS A 25 -11.02 -29.23 8.77
N GLY A 26 -11.81 -28.32 9.35
CA GLY A 26 -12.58 -27.37 8.55
C GLY A 26 -11.65 -26.54 7.69
N ASP A 27 -12.19 -25.68 6.82
CA ASP A 27 -11.35 -24.82 5.97
C ASP A 27 -10.52 -23.77 6.76
N LEU A 28 -10.54 -23.79 8.10
CA LEU A 28 -9.67 -23.00 8.96
C LEU A 28 -8.77 -23.95 9.77
N ASN A 29 -7.45 -23.74 9.73
CA ASN A 29 -6.48 -24.64 10.38
C ASN A 29 -6.37 -24.49 11.91
N GLY A 30 -7.24 -23.69 12.53
CA GLY A 30 -7.24 -23.36 13.96
C GLY A 30 -6.64 -21.98 14.27
N TRP A 31 -6.91 -21.47 15.47
CA TRP A 31 -6.29 -20.25 15.98
C TRP A 31 -5.10 -20.61 16.87
N TYR A 32 -3.95 -20.00 16.61
CA TYR A 32 -2.70 -20.21 17.35
C TYR A 32 -2.24 -18.89 17.96
N PRO A 33 -1.79 -18.86 19.22
CA PRO A 33 -1.10 -17.68 19.75
C PRO A 33 0.05 -17.27 18.83
N CYS A 34 0.19 -15.97 18.59
CA CYS A 34 1.28 -15.40 17.80
C CYS A 34 1.67 -14.03 18.35
N TYR A 35 2.84 -13.54 17.95
CA TYR A 35 3.29 -12.22 18.34
C TYR A 35 2.41 -11.12 17.75
N ASP A 36 2.23 -10.05 18.52
CA ASP A 36 1.51 -8.85 18.08
C ASP A 36 2.13 -8.30 16.79
N PHE A 37 3.46 -8.20 16.79
CA PHE A 37 4.29 -7.79 15.64
C PHE A 37 5.00 -8.99 15.02
N THR A 38 4.95 -9.10 13.70
CA THR A 38 5.61 -10.16 12.95
C THR A 38 7.11 -9.94 12.83
N PHE A 39 7.51 -8.69 12.60
CA PHE A 39 8.89 -8.28 12.46
C PHE A 39 9.31 -7.39 13.63
N ALA A 40 10.57 -7.52 14.05
CA ALA A 40 11.07 -6.83 15.23
C ALA A 40 11.35 -5.33 14.99
N ASP A 41 11.55 -4.94 13.73
CA ASP A 41 11.73 -3.55 13.31
C ASP A 41 10.42 -2.76 13.24
N GLU A 42 9.28 -3.44 13.19
CA GLU A 42 7.93 -2.83 13.26
C GLU A 42 7.44 -2.59 14.69
N GLY A 43 8.04 -3.26 15.67
CA GLY A 43 7.71 -3.09 17.08
C GLY A 43 8.20 -4.25 17.95
N SER A 44 8.20 -4.03 19.25
CA SER A 44 8.45 -5.08 20.24
C SER A 44 7.31 -5.10 21.26
N SER A 45 6.56 -6.19 21.33
CA SER A 45 5.61 -6.45 22.40
C SER A 45 6.05 -7.69 23.18
N PRO A 46 6.07 -7.65 24.52
CA PRO A 46 6.27 -8.85 25.33
C PRO A 46 5.02 -9.75 25.38
N GLY A 47 3.90 -9.35 24.77
CA GLY A 47 2.63 -10.08 24.78
C GLY A 47 2.43 -10.99 23.56
N GLU A 48 1.69 -12.10 23.78
CA GLU A 48 1.08 -12.95 22.75
C GLU A 48 -0.44 -12.76 22.81
N ASP A 49 -0.91 -11.51 22.69
CA ASP A 49 -2.34 -11.18 22.76
C ASP A 49 -3.04 -11.42 21.41
N ALA A 50 -2.27 -11.65 20.35
CA ALA A 50 -2.74 -11.99 19.02
C ALA A 50 -2.87 -13.50 18.79
N GLU A 51 -3.82 -13.85 17.92
CA GLU A 51 -3.99 -15.20 17.38
C GLU A 51 -3.92 -15.18 15.85
N CYS A 52 -3.29 -16.18 15.28
CA CYS A 52 -3.07 -16.33 13.85
C CYS A 52 -3.68 -17.63 13.33
N ALA A 53 -4.14 -17.63 12.08
CA ALA A 53 -4.74 -18.79 11.41
C ALA A 53 -4.46 -18.76 9.89
N LEU A 54 -4.57 -19.93 9.27
CA LEU A 54 -4.67 -20.08 7.81
C LEU A 54 -6.08 -20.54 7.43
N TYR A 55 -6.72 -19.72 6.61
CA TYR A 55 -7.97 -20.05 5.93
C TYR A 55 -7.69 -20.62 4.55
N ILE A 56 -8.26 -21.78 4.26
CA ILE A 56 -8.12 -22.50 3.01
C ILE A 56 -9.27 -22.10 2.08
N ALA A 57 -9.03 -21.07 1.25
CA ALA A 57 -9.98 -20.60 0.26
C ALA A 57 -9.91 -21.42 -1.04
N PRO A 58 -10.98 -21.49 -1.83
CA PRO A 58 -10.87 -21.99 -3.20
C PRO A 58 -10.00 -21.06 -4.04
N LEU A 59 -9.24 -21.62 -4.98
CA LEU A 59 -8.47 -20.84 -5.94
C LEU A 59 -9.40 -19.93 -6.76
N CYS A 60 -10.49 -20.49 -7.28
CA CYS A 60 -11.52 -19.77 -8.01
C CYS A 60 -12.87 -19.80 -7.29
N TYR A 61 -13.47 -18.61 -7.12
CA TYR A 61 -14.84 -18.49 -6.64
C TYR A 61 -15.84 -18.56 -7.80
N PRO A 62 -17.02 -19.19 -7.60
CA PRO A 62 -18.06 -19.26 -8.62
C PRO A 62 -18.46 -17.87 -9.14
N GLY A 63 -18.50 -17.72 -10.46
CA GLY A 63 -18.85 -16.45 -11.12
C GLY A 63 -17.71 -15.44 -11.22
N ILE A 64 -16.50 -15.78 -10.75
CA ILE A 64 -15.29 -14.97 -10.94
C ILE A 64 -14.34 -15.65 -11.93
N CYS A 65 -13.98 -16.91 -11.69
CA CYS A 65 -13.15 -17.72 -12.57
C CYS A 65 -13.47 -19.22 -12.45
N GLU A 66 -12.88 -20.03 -13.32
CA GLU A 66 -12.96 -21.48 -13.29
C GLU A 66 -11.57 -22.08 -13.13
N THR A 67 -11.44 -23.14 -12.32
CA THR A 67 -10.17 -23.89 -12.22
C THR A 67 -10.20 -25.04 -13.21
N PRO A 68 -9.29 -25.09 -14.20
CA PRO A 68 -9.23 -26.19 -15.15
C PRO A 68 -8.95 -27.54 -14.48
N ASP A 69 -9.50 -28.62 -15.02
CA ASP A 69 -9.36 -29.99 -14.49
C ASP A 69 -7.90 -30.45 -14.34
N ASN A 70 -6.99 -29.89 -15.13
CA ASN A 70 -5.57 -30.22 -15.12
C ASN A 70 -4.75 -29.47 -14.06
N ILE A 71 -5.37 -28.61 -13.24
CA ILE A 71 -4.72 -27.89 -12.16
C ILE A 71 -4.92 -28.65 -10.85
N GLU A 72 -3.83 -29.18 -10.30
CA GLU A 72 -3.86 -30.00 -9.08
C GLU A 72 -4.22 -29.19 -7.82
N SER A 73 -3.76 -27.93 -7.74
CA SER A 73 -4.02 -27.06 -6.58
C SER A 73 -5.26 -26.20 -6.82
N THR A 74 -6.40 -26.66 -6.31
CA THR A 74 -7.69 -25.95 -6.38
C THR A 74 -7.94 -25.01 -5.21
N LYS A 75 -6.93 -24.79 -4.35
CA LYS A 75 -7.02 -24.06 -3.10
C LYS A 75 -5.86 -23.09 -2.93
N VAL A 76 -6.09 -22.03 -2.16
CA VAL A 76 -5.07 -21.08 -1.71
C VAL A 76 -5.19 -20.89 -0.20
N GLU A 77 -4.05 -20.71 0.45
CA GLU A 77 -3.97 -20.39 1.87
C GLU A 77 -4.04 -18.88 2.05
N ILE A 78 -4.81 -18.46 3.05
CA ILE A 78 -5.05 -17.07 3.39
C ILE A 78 -4.70 -16.86 4.86
N PHE A 79 -3.65 -16.09 5.14
CA PHE A 79 -3.24 -15.77 6.49
C PHE A 79 -4.17 -14.72 7.11
N VAL A 80 -4.60 -14.99 8.34
CA VAL A 80 -5.43 -14.08 9.14
C VAL A 80 -4.84 -13.94 10.53
N LYS A 81 -4.78 -12.71 11.03
CA LYS A 81 -4.38 -12.39 12.40
C LYS A 81 -5.55 -11.67 13.10
N ARG A 82 -5.76 -11.96 14.38
CA ARG A 82 -6.74 -11.28 15.22
C ARG A 82 -6.21 -10.96 16.61
N MET A 83 -6.77 -9.94 17.24
CA MET A 83 -6.66 -9.65 18.66
C MET A 83 -8.08 -9.61 19.21
N LEU A 84 -8.41 -10.52 20.13
CA LEU A 84 -9.76 -10.60 20.69
C LEU A 84 -9.99 -9.48 21.72
N ALA A 85 -11.26 -9.11 21.90
CA ALA A 85 -11.65 -8.17 22.93
C ALA A 85 -11.22 -8.68 24.31
N THR A 86 -10.42 -7.91 25.04
CA THR A 86 -9.99 -8.24 26.41
C THR A 86 -10.93 -7.65 27.46
N SER A 87 -11.74 -6.65 27.07
CA SER A 87 -12.83 -6.10 27.87
C SER A 87 -14.16 -6.69 27.41
N GLY A 88 -14.79 -7.49 28.27
CA GLY A 88 -16.07 -8.14 27.98
C GLY A 88 -15.94 -9.51 27.34
N ASN A 89 -16.89 -9.88 26.47
CA ASN A 89 -16.94 -11.19 25.82
C ASN A 89 -16.68 -11.06 24.31
N PRO A 90 -15.57 -11.64 23.78
CA PRO A 90 -15.24 -11.66 22.35
C PRO A 90 -16.37 -12.15 21.43
N GLU A 91 -17.23 -13.07 21.89
CA GLU A 91 -18.36 -13.60 21.11
C GLU A 91 -19.49 -12.57 20.91
N THR A 92 -19.44 -11.46 21.64
CA THR A 92 -20.44 -10.38 21.57
C THR A 92 -19.85 -9.02 21.21
N ALA A 93 -18.54 -8.89 21.20
CA ALA A 93 -17.84 -7.67 20.87
C ALA A 93 -18.00 -7.30 19.38
N PRO A 94 -18.01 -6.00 19.02
CA PRO A 94 -17.86 -5.56 17.64
C PRO A 94 -16.52 -6.01 17.04
N ASN A 95 -16.47 -6.11 15.71
CA ASN A 95 -15.26 -6.45 14.97
C ASN A 95 -14.76 -5.25 14.15
N VAL A 96 -13.45 -5.10 14.05
CA VAL A 96 -12.78 -4.15 13.16
C VAL A 96 -11.79 -4.91 12.30
N TRP A 97 -11.89 -4.77 10.98
CA TRP A 97 -10.94 -5.33 10.02
C TRP A 97 -10.08 -4.23 9.43
N LEU A 98 -8.76 -4.45 9.38
CA LEU A 98 -7.80 -3.55 8.78
C LEU A 98 -7.26 -4.18 7.49
N MET A 99 -7.35 -3.46 6.37
CA MET A 99 -6.88 -3.93 5.07
C MET A 99 -5.75 -3.04 4.58
N GLN A 100 -4.58 -3.64 4.40
CA GLN A 100 -3.40 -2.93 3.93
C GLN A 100 -3.52 -2.53 2.45
N GLY A 101 -2.79 -1.47 2.12
CA GLY A 101 -2.57 -0.98 0.77
C GLY A 101 -1.51 -1.72 -0.05
N GLY A 102 -0.90 -1.00 -0.98
CA GLY A 102 -0.01 -1.54 -2.01
C GLY A 102 -0.54 -1.21 -3.40
N PRO A 103 -0.97 -2.20 -4.21
CA PRO A 103 -1.16 -3.64 -3.91
C PRO A 103 0.14 -4.42 -3.66
N GLY A 104 0.03 -5.66 -3.19
CA GLY A 104 1.17 -6.59 -3.06
C GLY A 104 1.83 -6.65 -1.68
N TYR A 105 1.61 -5.65 -0.82
CA TYR A 105 2.09 -5.68 0.56
C TYR A 105 1.27 -6.62 1.43
N SER A 106 1.91 -7.17 2.46
CA SER A 106 1.26 -7.98 3.48
C SER A 106 0.63 -7.12 4.57
N SER A 107 -0.12 -7.73 5.48
CA SER A 107 -0.84 -7.03 6.55
C SER A 107 0.00 -6.56 7.74
N THR A 108 1.31 -6.82 7.75
CA THR A 108 2.27 -6.49 8.81
C THR A 108 2.22 -5.02 9.24
N ALA A 109 2.20 -4.09 8.28
CA ALA A 109 2.07 -2.66 8.56
C ALA A 109 0.78 -2.27 9.33
N MET A 110 -0.26 -3.11 9.30
CA MET A 110 -1.50 -2.90 10.06
C MET A 110 -1.39 -3.30 11.53
N GLU A 111 -0.38 -4.09 11.92
CA GLU A 111 -0.24 -4.65 13.27
C GLU A 111 -0.05 -3.54 14.32
N SER A 112 0.70 -2.49 13.96
CA SER A 112 0.81 -1.26 14.79
C SER A 112 -0.56 -0.61 15.05
N THR A 113 -1.42 -0.57 14.04
CA THR A 113 -2.78 -0.04 14.15
C THR A 113 -3.67 -1.00 14.95
N MET A 114 -3.49 -2.32 14.83
CA MET A 114 -4.22 -3.29 15.65
C MET A 114 -3.95 -3.08 17.15
N VAL A 115 -2.68 -2.96 17.54
CA VAL A 115 -2.27 -2.69 18.92
C VAL A 115 -2.82 -1.35 19.39
N SER A 116 -2.70 -0.31 18.56
CA SER A 116 -3.21 1.03 18.86
C SER A 116 -4.73 1.03 19.11
N LEU A 117 -5.50 0.32 18.29
CA LEU A 117 -6.95 0.19 18.46
C LEU A 117 -7.31 -0.60 19.73
N GLN A 118 -6.63 -1.71 20.01
CA GLN A 118 -6.82 -2.48 21.25
C GLN A 118 -6.60 -1.60 22.48
N GLN A 119 -5.51 -0.83 22.50
CA GLN A 119 -5.17 0.04 23.63
C GLN A 119 -6.16 1.21 23.77
N GLN A 120 -6.44 1.93 22.69
CA GLN A 120 -7.27 3.16 22.74
C GLN A 120 -8.77 2.88 22.84
N LEU A 121 -9.23 1.67 22.49
CA LEU A 121 -10.60 1.20 22.73
C LEU A 121 -10.72 0.37 24.01
N GLU A 122 -9.68 0.36 24.86
CA GLU A 122 -9.67 -0.35 26.14
C GLU A 122 -10.08 -1.83 26.01
N GLY A 123 -9.65 -2.48 24.93
CA GLY A 123 -9.94 -3.88 24.66
C GLY A 123 -11.39 -4.21 24.31
N ALA A 124 -12.22 -3.23 23.94
CA ALA A 124 -13.66 -3.42 23.75
C ALA A 124 -14.08 -4.07 22.41
N VAL A 125 -13.14 -4.30 21.48
CA VAL A 125 -13.42 -4.81 20.13
C VAL A 125 -12.50 -5.97 19.78
N ASN A 126 -12.96 -6.85 18.90
CA ASN A 126 -12.07 -7.78 18.21
C ASN A 126 -11.45 -7.04 17.01
N VAL A 127 -10.13 -7.11 16.86
CA VAL A 127 -9.43 -6.51 15.72
C VAL A 127 -8.87 -7.61 14.84
N TYR A 128 -9.04 -7.50 13.53
CA TYR A 128 -8.61 -8.48 12.54
C TYR A 128 -7.80 -7.81 11.44
N THR A 129 -6.89 -8.57 10.85
CA THR A 129 -6.25 -8.25 9.58
C THR A 129 -5.99 -9.54 8.80
N MET A 130 -5.68 -9.42 7.52
CA MET A 130 -5.31 -10.56 6.69
C MET A 130 -4.33 -10.16 5.60
N ASP A 131 -3.42 -11.07 5.27
CA ASP A 131 -2.69 -10.98 4.01
C ASP A 131 -3.69 -11.40 2.93
N HIS A 132 -4.12 -10.47 2.08
CA HIS A 132 -5.04 -10.87 1.01
C HIS A 132 -4.34 -11.83 0.05
N ARG A 133 -5.12 -12.66 -0.68
CA ARG A 133 -4.57 -13.69 -1.57
C ARG A 133 -3.42 -13.15 -2.43
N GLY A 134 -2.33 -13.91 -2.52
CA GLY A 134 -1.15 -13.53 -3.29
C GLY A 134 -0.11 -12.70 -2.55
N THR A 135 -0.34 -12.28 -1.31
CA THR A 135 0.60 -11.46 -0.51
C THR A 135 1.13 -12.21 0.72
N GLY A 136 2.33 -11.84 1.17
CA GLY A 136 2.93 -12.28 2.43
C GLY A 136 2.85 -13.78 2.70
N ARG A 137 2.15 -14.12 3.78
CA ARG A 137 1.98 -15.47 4.32
C ARG A 137 0.79 -16.20 3.72
N SER A 138 -0.06 -15.51 2.97
CA SER A 138 -1.02 -16.15 2.08
C SER A 138 -0.26 -16.77 0.90
N THR A 139 -0.86 -17.71 0.16
CA THR A 139 -0.20 -18.33 -1.00
C THR A 139 0.35 -17.24 -1.93
N LEU A 140 1.67 -17.01 -1.85
CA LEU A 140 2.32 -15.84 -2.45
C LEU A 140 2.24 -15.95 -3.96
N PHE A 141 1.84 -14.86 -4.63
CA PHE A 141 1.73 -14.84 -6.07
C PHE A 141 3.11 -14.55 -6.67
N ASN A 142 3.79 -15.59 -7.11
CA ASN A 142 5.17 -15.54 -7.60
C ASN A 142 5.41 -16.60 -8.70
N CYS A 143 6.53 -16.44 -9.40
CA CYS A 143 7.00 -17.33 -10.46
C CYS A 143 8.22 -18.14 -9.99
N VAL A 144 7.98 -19.05 -9.04
CA VAL A 144 9.04 -19.83 -8.35
C VAL A 144 9.88 -20.64 -9.31
N ALA A 145 9.26 -21.36 -10.26
CA ALA A 145 9.99 -22.23 -11.17
C ALA A 145 10.78 -21.43 -12.20
N ALA A 146 10.23 -20.29 -12.64
CA ALA A 146 10.95 -19.37 -13.50
C ALA A 146 12.05 -18.58 -12.74
N GLN A 147 12.06 -18.63 -11.40
CA GLN A 147 12.93 -17.85 -10.52
C GLN A 147 12.88 -16.33 -10.78
N VAL A 148 11.78 -15.88 -11.38
CA VAL A 148 11.50 -14.47 -11.61
C VAL A 148 10.99 -13.90 -10.29
N THR A 149 11.43 -12.71 -9.89
CA THR A 149 11.19 -12.08 -8.58
C THR A 149 11.95 -12.67 -7.38
N THR A 150 12.88 -13.61 -7.59
CA THR A 150 13.77 -14.05 -6.50
C THR A 150 14.82 -12.99 -6.18
N SER A 151 15.31 -12.95 -4.94
CA SER A 151 16.32 -11.98 -4.51
C SER A 151 17.63 -12.04 -5.31
N GLY A 152 17.94 -13.19 -5.92
CA GLY A 152 19.08 -13.38 -6.82
C GLY A 152 18.83 -13.03 -8.29
N SER A 153 17.64 -12.58 -8.67
CA SER A 153 17.36 -12.13 -10.05
C SER A 153 18.09 -10.81 -10.35
N PRO A 154 18.34 -10.45 -11.63
CA PRO A 154 19.04 -9.20 -11.97
C PRO A 154 18.38 -7.93 -11.41
N TRP A 155 17.06 -7.96 -11.16
CA TRP A 155 16.29 -6.84 -10.59
C TRP A 155 15.71 -7.16 -9.20
N GLY A 156 16.13 -8.26 -8.57
CA GLY A 156 15.64 -8.72 -7.28
C GLY A 156 14.17 -9.12 -7.33
N ASN A 157 13.36 -8.58 -6.41
CA ASN A 157 11.91 -8.81 -6.40
C ASN A 157 11.18 -7.99 -7.49
N ASP A 158 11.84 -7.07 -8.18
CA ASP A 158 11.23 -6.26 -9.24
C ASP A 158 11.26 -7.01 -10.60
N PHE A 159 10.49 -6.53 -11.58
CA PHE A 159 10.16 -7.28 -12.79
C PHE A 159 10.63 -6.59 -14.07
N ILE A 160 11.28 -7.32 -14.97
CA ILE A 160 11.61 -6.80 -16.31
C ILE A 160 10.90 -7.55 -17.44
N ALA A 161 10.67 -6.85 -18.55
CA ALA A 161 9.93 -7.36 -19.70
C ALA A 161 10.45 -8.71 -20.26
N SER A 162 11.77 -8.95 -20.21
CA SER A 162 12.37 -10.20 -20.71
C SER A 162 12.04 -11.43 -19.85
N GLU A 163 11.64 -11.26 -18.60
CA GLU A 163 11.29 -12.34 -17.68
C GLU A 163 9.83 -12.77 -17.80
N VAL A 164 9.00 -11.94 -18.45
CA VAL A 164 7.55 -12.15 -18.59
C VAL A 164 7.23 -13.48 -19.27
N PRO A 165 7.83 -13.88 -20.41
CA PRO A 165 7.44 -15.09 -21.10
C PRO A 165 7.57 -16.36 -20.25
N THR A 166 8.66 -16.47 -19.49
CA THR A 166 8.92 -17.63 -18.62
C THR A 166 8.02 -17.62 -17.39
N CYS A 167 7.76 -16.45 -16.80
CA CYS A 167 6.83 -16.31 -15.68
C CYS A 167 5.39 -16.60 -16.09
N ALA A 168 4.95 -16.10 -17.24
CA ALA A 168 3.62 -16.38 -17.80
C ALA A 168 3.39 -17.89 -17.99
N LYS A 169 4.41 -18.60 -18.48
CA LYS A 169 4.37 -20.06 -18.61
C LYS A 169 4.25 -20.75 -17.25
N ASP A 170 5.05 -20.34 -16.26
CA ASP A 170 4.99 -20.86 -14.88
C ASP A 170 3.58 -20.68 -14.28
N LEU A 171 3.04 -19.47 -14.34
CA LEU A 171 1.69 -19.17 -13.84
C LEU A 171 0.60 -19.96 -14.58
N GLN A 172 0.71 -20.13 -15.89
CA GLN A 172 -0.23 -20.91 -16.67
C GLN A 172 -0.24 -22.39 -16.23
N PHE A 173 0.93 -22.97 -15.96
CA PHE A 173 1.03 -24.33 -15.39
C PHE A 173 0.47 -24.39 -13.97
N LYS A 174 0.70 -23.36 -13.15
CA LYS A 174 0.32 -23.37 -11.73
C LYS A 174 -1.17 -23.09 -11.49
N TYR A 175 -1.77 -22.18 -12.25
CA TYR A 175 -3.10 -21.64 -11.95
C TYR A 175 -4.12 -21.74 -13.09
N GLY A 176 -3.74 -22.25 -14.27
CA GLY A 176 -4.71 -22.53 -15.34
C GLY A 176 -5.05 -21.34 -16.24
N GLY A 177 -4.18 -20.34 -16.32
CA GLY A 177 -4.24 -19.30 -17.35
C GLY A 177 -5.23 -18.16 -17.10
N ASP A 178 -6.29 -18.37 -16.34
CA ASP A 178 -7.17 -17.31 -15.84
C ASP A 178 -6.66 -16.81 -14.47
N LEU A 179 -6.11 -15.60 -14.46
CA LEU A 179 -5.55 -14.99 -13.26
C LEU A 179 -6.57 -14.18 -12.45
N ALA A 180 -7.86 -14.19 -12.82
CA ALA A 180 -8.91 -13.59 -12.00
C ALA A 180 -9.03 -14.27 -10.62
N ALA A 181 -8.43 -15.46 -10.45
CA ALA A 181 -8.17 -16.09 -9.16
C ALA A 181 -7.43 -15.19 -8.17
N PHE A 182 -6.64 -14.21 -8.64
CA PHE A 182 -5.91 -13.23 -7.83
C PHE A 182 -6.43 -11.79 -8.02
N SER A 183 -7.64 -11.64 -8.56
CA SER A 183 -8.29 -10.33 -8.73
C SER A 183 -8.72 -9.67 -7.40
N VAL A 184 -9.02 -8.38 -7.47
CA VAL A 184 -9.58 -7.62 -6.34
C VAL A 184 -10.91 -8.24 -5.85
N THR A 185 -11.74 -8.75 -6.76
CA THR A 185 -13.02 -9.42 -6.40
C THR A 185 -12.77 -10.73 -5.69
N SER A 186 -11.81 -11.53 -6.15
CA SER A 186 -11.40 -12.75 -5.49
C SER A 186 -10.90 -12.46 -4.07
N ALA A 187 -10.03 -11.46 -3.89
CA ALA A 187 -9.56 -11.03 -2.57
C ALA A 187 -10.71 -10.53 -1.66
N ALA A 188 -11.63 -9.70 -2.18
CA ALA A 188 -12.79 -9.23 -1.42
C ALA A 188 -13.75 -10.37 -1.05
N THR A 189 -13.82 -11.41 -1.89
CA THR A 189 -14.65 -12.59 -1.64
C THR A 189 -14.06 -13.48 -0.54
N ASP A 190 -12.73 -13.56 -0.39
CA ASP A 190 -12.10 -14.19 0.78
C ASP A 190 -12.55 -13.49 2.06
N LEU A 191 -12.39 -12.16 2.11
CA LEU A 191 -12.75 -11.35 3.26
C LEU A 191 -14.24 -11.49 3.61
N LYS A 192 -15.14 -11.39 2.61
CA LYS A 192 -16.58 -11.62 2.80
C LYS A 192 -16.86 -13.02 3.35
N THR A 193 -16.23 -14.04 2.79
CA THR A 193 -16.45 -15.44 3.20
C THR A 193 -15.95 -15.66 4.63
N PHE A 194 -14.79 -15.10 4.96
CA PHE A 194 -14.21 -15.22 6.29
C PHE A 194 -15.06 -14.51 7.33
N ILE A 195 -15.47 -13.25 7.08
CA ILE A 195 -16.38 -12.51 7.95
C ILE A 195 -17.64 -13.33 8.22
N ALA A 196 -18.26 -13.90 7.17
CA ALA A 196 -19.51 -14.63 7.30
C ALA A 196 -19.39 -15.96 8.06
N LYS A 197 -18.24 -16.64 7.99
CA LYS A 197 -18.08 -18.02 8.52
C LYS A 197 -17.29 -18.12 9.82
N TYR A 198 -16.30 -17.25 10.03
CA TYR A 198 -15.28 -17.44 11.07
C TYR A 198 -15.16 -16.26 12.04
N THR A 199 -16.03 -15.25 11.93
CA THR A 199 -16.20 -14.22 12.96
C THR A 199 -17.42 -14.51 13.82
N ASN A 200 -17.61 -13.74 14.90
CA ASN A 200 -18.70 -13.89 15.86
C ASN A 200 -20.10 -13.44 15.34
N GLY A 201 -20.19 -13.03 14.07
CA GLY A 201 -21.45 -12.56 13.46
C GLY A 201 -21.98 -11.22 14.01
N LYS A 202 -21.16 -10.45 14.73
CA LYS A 202 -21.50 -9.12 15.24
C LYS A 202 -21.14 -8.02 14.25
N SER A 203 -21.55 -6.79 14.60
CA SER A 203 -21.29 -5.59 13.81
C SER A 203 -19.81 -5.49 13.46
N THR A 204 -19.53 -5.35 12.17
CA THR A 204 -18.19 -5.33 11.64
C THR A 204 -17.94 -4.01 10.92
N ILE A 205 -16.83 -3.35 11.25
CA ILE A 205 -16.31 -2.20 10.50
C ILE A 205 -15.09 -2.67 9.71
N VAL A 206 -15.01 -2.30 8.44
CA VAL A 206 -13.87 -2.64 7.59
C VAL A 206 -13.17 -1.36 7.15
N TYR A 207 -11.91 -1.23 7.56
CA TYR A 207 -11.01 -0.15 7.20
C TYR A 207 -10.07 -0.62 6.08
N GLY A 208 -9.82 0.25 5.10
CA GLY A 208 -8.79 0.05 4.10
C GLY A 208 -8.01 1.34 3.88
N VAL A 209 -6.71 1.21 3.60
CA VAL A 209 -5.82 2.33 3.27
C VAL A 209 -5.21 2.16 1.89
N SER A 210 -5.07 3.25 1.12
CA SER A 210 -4.44 3.21 -0.21
C SER A 210 -5.14 2.21 -1.15
N TYR A 211 -4.43 1.31 -1.84
CA TYR A 211 -5.06 0.19 -2.56
C TYR A 211 -6.11 -0.60 -1.75
N GLY A 212 -5.94 -0.70 -0.43
CA GLY A 212 -6.91 -1.32 0.47
C GLY A 212 -8.29 -0.69 0.38
N THR A 213 -8.41 0.60 0.02
CA THR A 213 -9.71 1.23 -0.22
C THR A 213 -10.42 0.65 -1.44
N MET A 214 -9.70 0.25 -2.49
CA MET A 214 -10.28 -0.41 -3.66
C MET A 214 -10.78 -1.82 -3.32
N LEU A 215 -10.06 -2.54 -2.45
CA LEU A 215 -10.52 -3.83 -1.91
C LEU A 215 -11.79 -3.67 -1.06
N VAL A 216 -11.81 -2.67 -0.17
CA VAL A 216 -12.98 -2.37 0.68
C VAL A 216 -14.16 -1.87 -0.16
N GLU A 217 -13.93 -1.05 -1.18
CA GLU A 217 -14.95 -0.65 -2.15
C GLU A 217 -15.55 -1.88 -2.85
N ARG A 218 -14.72 -2.83 -3.28
CA ARG A 218 -15.19 -4.10 -3.84
C ARG A 218 -16.03 -4.88 -2.83
N LEU A 219 -15.68 -4.85 -1.54
CA LEU A 219 -16.49 -5.45 -0.48
C LEU A 219 -17.86 -4.76 -0.31
N ILE A 220 -17.97 -3.45 -0.53
CA ILE A 220 -19.26 -2.72 -0.54
C ILE A 220 -20.17 -3.30 -1.64
N HIS A 221 -19.64 -3.55 -2.84
CA HIS A 221 -20.41 -4.21 -3.91
C HIS A 221 -20.91 -5.60 -3.51
N LEU A 222 -20.11 -6.35 -2.74
CA LEU A 222 -20.47 -7.69 -2.29
C LEU A 222 -21.44 -7.70 -1.09
N ALA A 223 -21.65 -6.54 -0.46
CA ALA A 223 -22.62 -6.27 0.60
C ALA A 223 -22.75 -7.37 1.69
N PRO A 224 -21.65 -7.76 2.38
CA PRO A 224 -21.72 -8.70 3.50
C PRO A 224 -22.67 -8.19 4.60
N PRO A 225 -23.68 -8.97 5.04
CA PRO A 225 -24.70 -8.50 5.98
C PRO A 225 -24.19 -8.03 7.34
N ALA A 226 -23.07 -8.61 7.82
CA ALA A 226 -22.49 -8.28 9.13
C ALA A 226 -21.71 -6.95 9.13
N VAL A 227 -21.38 -6.39 7.95
CA VAL A 227 -20.62 -5.14 7.87
C VAL A 227 -21.57 -3.96 8.00
N THR A 228 -21.32 -3.13 9.01
CA THR A 228 -22.12 -1.96 9.38
C THR A 228 -21.37 -0.65 9.16
N GLY A 229 -20.10 -0.70 8.77
CA GLY A 229 -19.32 0.48 8.44
C GLY A 229 -18.11 0.17 7.57
N TYR A 230 -17.79 1.12 6.70
CA TYR A 230 -16.63 1.07 5.82
C TYR A 230 -15.81 2.34 6.01
N VAL A 231 -14.49 2.22 6.19
CA VAL A 231 -13.58 3.36 6.25
C VAL A 231 -12.59 3.26 5.09
N LEU A 232 -12.53 4.31 4.28
CA LEU A 232 -11.62 4.42 3.16
C LEU A 232 -10.63 5.55 3.45
N ASP A 233 -9.39 5.21 3.80
CA ASP A 233 -8.31 6.16 4.11
C ASP A 233 -7.35 6.30 2.92
N SER A 234 -7.16 7.53 2.42
CA SER A 234 -6.27 7.81 1.29
C SER A 234 -6.64 6.98 0.05
N ILE A 235 -7.62 7.50 -0.69
CA ILE A 235 -8.48 6.70 -1.55
C ILE A 235 -7.87 6.40 -2.92
N SER A 236 -7.69 5.10 -3.18
CA SER A 236 -7.64 4.52 -4.52
C SER A 236 -9.01 3.92 -4.88
N THR A 237 -9.46 4.14 -6.11
CA THR A 237 -10.77 3.65 -6.58
C THR A 237 -10.76 3.35 -8.08
N ALA A 238 -11.49 2.31 -8.46
CA ALA A 238 -11.79 1.99 -9.85
C ALA A 238 -13.10 2.64 -10.32
N SER A 239 -13.79 3.41 -9.48
CA SER A 239 -15.15 3.93 -9.73
C SER A 239 -15.24 5.44 -9.72
N GLY A 240 -16.30 5.94 -10.34
CA GLY A 240 -16.63 7.37 -10.40
C GLY A 240 -16.32 7.99 -11.74
N SER A 241 -16.43 9.32 -11.82
CA SER A 241 -16.16 10.06 -13.05
C SER A 241 -14.67 10.08 -13.44
N GLN A 242 -13.79 9.69 -12.52
CA GLN A 242 -12.35 9.65 -12.70
C GLN A 242 -11.80 8.38 -12.04
N ALA A 243 -11.32 7.43 -12.85
CA ALA A 243 -10.58 6.29 -12.33
C ALA A 243 -9.20 6.74 -11.84
N ALA A 244 -8.74 6.18 -10.71
CA ALA A 244 -7.40 6.43 -10.19
C ALA A 244 -6.36 5.58 -10.96
N TYR A 245 -6.10 5.95 -12.21
CA TYR A 245 -5.10 5.24 -13.02
C TYR A 245 -3.69 5.46 -12.47
N TYR A 246 -2.95 4.38 -12.29
CA TYR A 246 -1.53 4.41 -11.93
C TYR A 246 -0.66 4.99 -13.05
N SER A 247 -1.11 4.94 -14.31
CA SER A 247 -0.42 5.64 -15.42
C SER A 247 -0.47 7.18 -15.28
N ASP A 248 -1.33 7.72 -14.40
CA ASP A 248 -1.37 9.16 -14.06
C ASP A 248 -0.49 9.51 -12.84
N TRP A 249 0.25 8.56 -12.25
CA TRP A 249 1.02 8.77 -11.01
C TRP A 249 1.93 10.00 -11.06
N ASP A 250 2.79 10.09 -12.08
CA ASP A 250 3.69 11.21 -12.29
C ASP A 250 2.97 12.56 -12.39
N LYS A 251 1.83 12.56 -13.08
CA LYS A 251 1.00 13.77 -13.25
C LYS A 251 0.38 14.19 -11.91
N ASN A 252 -0.14 13.23 -11.15
CA ASN A 252 -0.73 13.48 -9.83
C ASN A 252 0.31 14.04 -8.86
N TYR A 253 1.51 13.46 -8.84
CA TYR A 253 2.65 13.99 -8.08
C TYR A 253 3.02 15.41 -8.51
N GLY A 254 3.03 15.69 -9.82
CA GLY A 254 3.28 17.03 -10.35
C GLY A 254 2.26 18.06 -9.88
N GLU A 255 0.96 17.73 -9.93
CA GLU A 255 -0.15 18.59 -9.47
C GLU A 255 -0.02 18.93 -7.98
N ILE A 256 0.25 17.93 -7.13
CA ILE A 256 0.46 18.15 -5.69
C ILE A 256 1.76 18.90 -5.39
N GLY A 257 2.84 18.60 -6.14
CA GLY A 257 4.11 19.31 -6.02
C GLY A 257 3.97 20.80 -6.32
N ASP A 258 3.25 21.15 -7.39
CA ASP A 258 2.96 22.54 -7.73
C ASP A 258 2.13 23.23 -6.64
N ALA A 259 1.07 22.58 -6.13
CA ALA A 259 0.27 23.10 -5.01
C ALA A 259 1.12 23.31 -3.75
N PHE A 260 2.01 22.38 -3.41
CA PHE A 260 2.93 22.52 -2.27
C PHE A 260 3.88 23.71 -2.44
N PHE A 261 4.43 23.91 -3.65
CA PHE A 261 5.34 25.03 -3.88
C PHE A 261 4.66 26.40 -3.74
N GLU A 262 3.37 26.50 -4.04
CA GLU A 262 2.59 27.73 -3.84
C GLU A 262 2.44 28.09 -2.36
N LEU A 263 2.35 27.09 -1.47
CA LEU A 263 2.26 27.30 -0.01
C LEU A 263 3.51 27.98 0.57
N CYS A 264 4.66 27.91 -0.11
CA CYS A 264 5.85 28.68 0.28
C CYS A 264 5.61 30.19 0.31
N ASP A 265 4.68 30.71 -0.52
CA ASP A 265 4.38 32.14 -0.56
C ASP A 265 3.50 32.61 0.62
N GLU A 266 2.85 31.64 1.28
CA GLU A 266 2.03 31.83 2.49
C GLU A 266 2.87 31.70 3.76
N ASP A 267 3.90 30.84 3.75
CA ASP A 267 4.84 30.69 4.85
C ASP A 267 5.88 31.82 4.88
N LYS A 268 5.97 32.53 6.01
CA LYS A 268 6.86 33.71 6.15
C LYS A 268 8.34 33.34 6.04
N SER A 269 8.73 32.18 6.57
CA SER A 269 10.12 31.73 6.59
C SER A 269 10.57 31.35 5.18
N CYS A 270 9.78 30.51 4.51
CA CYS A 270 10.02 30.10 3.14
C CYS A 270 10.06 31.30 2.19
N LYS A 271 9.03 32.14 2.20
CA LYS A 271 8.95 33.35 1.36
C LYS A 271 10.16 34.27 1.49
N ALA A 272 10.74 34.40 2.69
CA ALA A 272 11.89 35.26 2.92
C ALA A 272 13.13 34.82 2.12
N HIS A 273 13.26 33.53 1.79
CA HIS A 273 14.36 32.98 1.01
C HIS A 273 14.09 32.94 -0.51
N PHE A 274 12.85 33.17 -0.94
CA PHE A 274 12.41 33.11 -2.35
C PHE A 274 11.84 34.45 -2.85
N GLN A 275 12.36 35.58 -2.35
CA GLN A 275 11.85 36.93 -2.68
C GLN A 275 12.04 37.33 -4.15
N THR A 276 13.18 36.97 -4.76
CA THR A 276 13.49 37.33 -6.15
C THR A 276 12.85 36.38 -7.15
N LYS A 277 12.60 35.14 -6.73
CA LYS A 277 12.10 34.06 -7.56
C LYS A 277 11.39 33.06 -6.66
N ARG A 278 10.11 32.76 -6.96
CA ARG A 278 9.29 31.83 -6.17
C ARG A 278 9.94 30.45 -6.12
N LEU A 279 9.58 29.65 -5.10
CA LEU A 279 10.08 28.29 -4.96
C LEU A 279 9.81 27.46 -6.24
N ASN A 280 8.58 27.51 -6.74
CA ASN A 280 8.17 26.79 -7.95
C ASN A 280 9.07 27.15 -9.17
N ASP A 281 9.25 28.44 -9.43
CA ASP A 281 10.09 28.92 -10.54
C ASP A 281 11.57 28.55 -10.35
N THR A 282 12.03 28.50 -9.09
CA THR A 282 13.41 28.13 -8.74
C THR A 282 13.65 26.65 -9.02
N VAL A 283 12.70 25.77 -8.66
CA VAL A 283 12.74 24.34 -9.01
C VAL A 283 12.81 24.15 -10.52
N GLN A 284 11.96 24.85 -11.29
CA GLN A 284 11.99 24.74 -12.74
C GLN A 284 13.35 25.15 -13.33
N ALA A 285 13.94 26.27 -12.87
CA ALA A 285 15.26 26.65 -13.40
C ALA A 285 16.38 25.72 -12.95
N LEU A 286 16.29 25.09 -11.77
CA LEU A 286 17.24 24.06 -11.37
C LEU A 286 17.18 22.86 -12.31
N ILE A 287 15.98 22.39 -12.66
CA ILE A 287 15.77 21.33 -13.65
C ILE A 287 16.43 21.74 -14.97
N ASP A 288 16.09 22.91 -15.51
CA ASP A 288 16.62 23.39 -16.80
C ASP A 288 18.15 23.52 -16.77
N THR A 289 18.70 23.98 -15.64
CA THR A 289 20.15 24.12 -15.43
C THR A 289 20.82 22.76 -15.36
N PHE A 290 20.23 21.79 -14.67
CA PHE A 290 20.78 20.44 -14.56
C PHE A 290 20.70 19.66 -15.87
N ASP A 291 19.68 19.88 -16.69
CA ASP A 291 19.63 19.33 -18.05
C ASP A 291 20.70 19.92 -18.96
N LYS A 292 20.96 21.22 -18.85
CA LYS A 292 21.97 21.93 -19.65
C LYS A 292 23.41 21.67 -19.18
N GLU A 293 23.62 21.56 -17.87
CA GLU A 293 24.93 21.45 -17.21
C GLU A 293 24.96 20.26 -16.24
N PRO A 294 24.81 19.01 -16.75
CA PRO A 294 24.62 17.83 -15.90
C PRO A 294 25.85 17.47 -15.05
N ASN A 295 27.02 18.00 -15.39
CA ASN A 295 28.27 17.79 -14.67
C ASN A 295 28.64 18.94 -13.71
N SER A 296 27.78 19.94 -13.54
CA SER A 296 27.99 20.98 -12.53
C SER A 296 28.04 20.38 -11.13
N THR A 297 28.71 21.05 -10.18
CA THR A 297 28.97 20.45 -8.85
C THR A 297 27.69 19.99 -8.14
N CYS A 298 26.63 20.80 -8.13
CA CYS A 298 25.37 20.42 -7.48
C CYS A 298 24.55 19.42 -8.30
N ALA A 299 24.62 19.44 -9.63
CA ALA A 299 24.02 18.41 -10.47
C ALA A 299 24.67 17.03 -10.19
N ALA A 300 26.00 16.97 -10.20
CA ALA A 300 26.75 15.76 -9.89
C ALA A 300 26.49 15.24 -8.46
N LEU A 301 26.23 16.13 -7.49
CA LEU A 301 25.81 15.74 -6.14
C LEU A 301 24.44 15.08 -6.14
N ILE A 302 23.42 15.71 -6.74
CA ILE A 302 22.04 15.20 -6.70
C ILE A 302 21.89 13.89 -7.49
N SER A 303 22.67 13.69 -8.55
CA SER A 303 22.71 12.44 -9.33
C SER A 303 23.15 11.20 -8.53
N ASN A 304 23.63 11.35 -7.29
CA ASN A 304 23.88 10.22 -6.42
C ASN A 304 22.61 9.67 -5.76
N VAL A 305 21.51 10.42 -5.75
CA VAL A 305 20.19 9.89 -5.41
C VAL A 305 19.70 9.11 -6.62
N LYS A 306 19.53 7.80 -6.45
CA LYS A 306 19.19 6.87 -7.53
C LYS A 306 18.00 6.02 -7.11
N SER A 307 17.22 5.62 -8.10
CA SER A 307 16.17 4.61 -8.02
C SER A 307 16.28 3.70 -9.24
N LYS A 308 15.70 2.50 -9.14
CA LYS A 308 15.47 1.65 -10.30
C LYS A 308 14.55 2.40 -11.27
N GLY A 309 14.82 2.33 -12.58
CA GLY A 309 14.00 3.00 -13.60
C GLY A 309 14.37 4.46 -13.95
N LEU A 310 15.10 5.19 -13.09
CA LEU A 310 15.60 6.52 -13.42
C LEU A 310 16.63 6.51 -14.55
N ASP A 311 16.61 7.52 -15.41
CA ASP A 311 17.51 7.66 -16.56
C ASP A 311 18.92 8.20 -16.21
N GLY A 312 19.19 8.43 -14.93
CA GLY A 312 20.47 8.90 -14.42
C GLY A 312 20.72 10.41 -14.62
N LEU A 313 19.77 11.15 -15.20
CA LEU A 313 19.90 12.60 -15.31
C LEU A 313 19.76 13.26 -13.92
N PRO A 314 20.54 14.32 -13.63
CA PRO A 314 20.42 15.04 -12.37
C PRO A 314 19.05 15.70 -12.17
N SER A 315 18.40 16.14 -13.26
CA SER A 315 17.03 16.67 -13.22
C SER A 315 16.02 15.61 -12.78
N SER A 316 16.10 14.39 -13.31
CA SER A 316 15.30 13.24 -12.88
C SER A 316 15.57 12.89 -11.42
N SER A 317 16.84 12.93 -10.99
CA SER A 317 17.24 12.67 -9.60
C SER A 317 16.72 13.75 -8.64
N LEU A 318 16.64 15.00 -9.10
CA LEU A 318 16.02 16.10 -8.35
C LEU A 318 14.51 15.89 -8.20
N ARG A 319 13.79 15.58 -9.29
CA ARG A 319 12.34 15.27 -9.25
C ARG A 319 12.04 14.17 -8.23
N TYR A 320 12.78 13.07 -8.33
CA TYR A 320 12.73 11.92 -7.42
C TYR A 320 12.99 12.33 -5.96
N THR A 321 14.07 13.07 -5.71
CA THR A 321 14.39 13.54 -4.37
C THR A 321 13.27 14.37 -3.77
N LEU A 322 12.71 15.32 -4.54
CA LEU A 322 11.59 16.14 -4.07
C LEU A 322 10.33 15.29 -3.84
N GLY A 323 10.10 14.25 -4.65
CA GLY A 323 8.96 13.33 -4.52
C GLY A 323 9.00 12.54 -3.23
N ILE A 324 10.18 12.02 -2.88
CA ILE A 324 10.39 11.32 -1.60
C ILE A 324 10.16 12.26 -0.41
N LEU A 325 10.66 13.49 -0.48
CA LEU A 325 10.46 14.45 0.61
C LEU A 325 8.98 14.85 0.77
N LEU A 326 8.25 15.02 -0.34
CA LEU A 326 6.87 15.53 -0.34
C LEU A 326 5.89 14.61 0.43
N GLN A 327 6.16 13.31 0.44
CA GLN A 327 5.28 12.29 1.02
C GLN A 327 5.20 12.32 2.54
N ASP A 328 6.17 12.93 3.23
CA ASP A 328 6.20 12.97 4.69
C ASP A 328 6.13 14.41 5.21
N THR A 329 5.29 14.62 6.23
CA THR A 329 5.02 15.96 6.80
C THR A 329 6.27 16.63 7.35
N ASN A 330 7.23 15.87 7.88
CA ASN A 330 8.48 16.41 8.41
C ASN A 330 9.53 16.55 7.30
N MET A 331 9.67 15.58 6.42
CA MET A 331 10.67 15.58 5.35
C MET A 331 10.39 16.67 4.31
N ARG A 332 9.13 16.96 3.99
CA ARG A 332 8.78 18.01 3.01
C ARG A 332 9.23 19.40 3.43
N THR A 333 9.42 19.64 4.73
CA THR A 333 9.99 20.91 5.25
C THR A 333 11.42 21.16 4.75
N LEU A 334 12.13 20.11 4.30
CA LEU A 334 13.47 20.21 3.72
C LEU A 334 13.47 20.62 2.25
N ILE A 335 12.33 20.56 1.56
CA ILE A 335 12.23 20.90 0.13
C ILE A 335 12.75 22.33 -0.14
N PRO A 336 12.21 23.39 0.51
CA PRO A 336 12.68 24.75 0.25
C PRO A 336 14.18 24.96 0.54
N PRO A 337 14.77 24.57 1.69
CA PRO A 337 16.20 24.78 1.93
C PRO A 337 17.11 23.96 1.02
N VAL A 338 16.72 22.73 0.65
CA VAL A 338 17.49 21.93 -0.31
C VAL A 338 17.50 22.61 -1.69
N VAL A 339 16.34 23.06 -2.18
CA VAL A 339 16.22 23.81 -3.44
C VAL A 339 17.03 25.11 -3.38
N TYR A 340 16.92 25.86 -2.29
CA TYR A 340 17.66 27.10 -2.09
C TYR A 340 19.18 26.89 -2.19
N ARG A 341 19.70 25.87 -1.51
CA ARG A 341 21.13 25.54 -1.51
C ARG A 341 21.62 24.98 -2.84
N LEU A 342 20.82 24.16 -3.51
CA LEU A 342 21.14 23.68 -4.86
C LEU A 342 21.21 24.84 -5.86
N ASN A 343 20.29 25.80 -5.77
CA ASN A 343 20.27 26.97 -6.65
C ASN A 343 21.44 27.92 -6.39
N ARG A 344 21.80 28.12 -5.12
CA ARG A 344 22.98 28.93 -4.77
C ARG A 344 24.30 28.23 -5.11
N CYS A 345 24.38 26.93 -4.87
CA CYS A 345 25.53 26.06 -5.08
C CYS A 345 26.90 26.66 -4.64
N ALA A 346 26.93 27.40 -3.54
CA ALA A 346 28.17 28.02 -3.05
C ALA A 346 29.04 26.99 -2.31
N SER A 347 30.33 27.29 -2.10
CA SER A 347 31.25 26.39 -1.40
C SER A 347 30.75 25.96 -0.01
N LYS A 348 29.96 26.80 0.67
CA LYS A 348 29.35 26.48 1.98
C LYS A 348 28.19 25.48 1.89
N ASP A 349 27.55 25.34 0.72
CA ASP A 349 26.42 24.43 0.50
C ASP A 349 26.87 23.00 0.23
N ILE A 350 28.01 22.83 -0.42
CA ILE A 350 28.49 21.54 -0.93
C ILE A 350 28.54 20.46 0.16
N ASN A 351 29.07 20.77 1.34
CA ASN A 351 29.17 19.79 2.42
C ASN A 351 27.81 19.48 3.08
N VAL A 352 26.92 20.46 3.16
CA VAL A 352 25.55 20.28 3.67
C VAL A 352 24.74 19.40 2.70
N LEU A 353 24.79 19.71 1.40
CA LEU A 353 24.13 18.93 0.35
C LEU A 353 24.70 17.51 0.25
N LYS A 354 26.02 17.35 0.40
CA LYS A 354 26.65 16.02 0.43
C LYS A 354 26.18 15.20 1.63
N LYS A 355 26.08 15.80 2.81
CA LYS A 355 25.52 15.17 4.01
C LYS A 355 24.06 14.76 3.78
N PHE A 356 23.25 15.66 3.22
CA PHE A 356 21.86 15.40 2.84
C PHE A 356 21.73 14.20 1.92
N VAL A 357 22.39 14.24 0.75
CA VAL A 357 22.34 13.16 -0.24
C VAL A 357 22.83 11.84 0.35
N THR A 358 23.92 11.84 1.12
CA THR A 358 24.45 10.63 1.76
C THR A 358 23.47 10.04 2.77
N THR A 359 22.85 10.86 3.62
CA THR A 359 21.91 10.36 4.62
C THR A 359 20.59 9.94 3.99
N LEU A 360 20.07 10.67 3.01
CA LEU A 360 18.90 10.27 2.25
C LEU A 360 19.13 8.90 1.59
N THR A 361 20.24 8.73 0.88
CA THR A 361 20.52 7.48 0.15
C THR A 361 20.83 6.29 1.05
N THR A 362 21.49 6.49 2.20
CA THR A 362 21.91 5.36 3.06
C THR A 362 20.89 5.04 4.15
N SER A 363 20.22 6.03 4.71
CA SER A 363 19.36 5.87 5.89
C SER A 363 17.88 5.88 5.56
N VAL A 364 17.46 6.67 4.56
CA VAL A 364 16.04 6.77 4.16
C VAL A 364 15.72 5.77 3.05
N LEU A 365 16.49 5.81 1.96
CA LEU A 365 16.28 4.94 0.79
C LEU A 365 17.05 3.61 0.87
N GLY A 366 18.06 3.55 1.72
CA GLY A 366 18.95 2.38 1.85
C GLY A 366 18.56 1.41 2.98
N GLY A 367 17.54 1.76 3.77
CA GLY A 367 17.01 0.87 4.80
C GLY A 367 16.33 -0.33 4.15
N LYS A 368 16.65 -1.54 4.62
CA LYS A 368 15.93 -2.76 4.25
C LYS A 368 14.91 -3.03 5.35
N SER A 369 13.64 -3.15 4.97
CA SER A 369 12.60 -3.65 5.87
C SER A 369 12.54 -5.17 5.79
N GLU A 370 12.32 -5.86 6.92
CA GLU A 370 12.06 -7.31 6.90
C GLU A 370 10.80 -7.65 6.09
N ASP A 371 9.82 -6.72 6.02
CA ASP A 371 8.56 -6.85 5.28
C ASP A 371 8.74 -6.95 3.76
N GLU A 372 9.88 -6.52 3.21
CA GLU A 372 10.21 -6.74 1.79
C GLU A 372 10.16 -8.23 1.40
N THR A 373 10.36 -9.14 2.36
CA THR A 373 10.27 -10.60 2.16
C THR A 373 8.85 -11.05 1.85
N TYR A 374 7.85 -10.28 2.29
CA TYR A 374 6.42 -10.59 2.15
C TYR A 374 5.75 -9.84 0.99
N LEU A 375 6.46 -8.91 0.35
CA LEU A 375 5.97 -8.17 -0.81
C LEU A 375 5.87 -9.06 -2.06
N SER A 376 4.70 -9.06 -2.71
CA SER A 376 4.52 -9.60 -4.05
C SER A 376 4.44 -8.49 -5.11
N ASN A 377 5.58 -8.18 -5.73
CA ASN A 377 5.62 -7.26 -6.87
C ASN A 377 4.90 -7.81 -8.10
N LEU A 378 4.88 -9.12 -8.28
CA LEU A 378 4.12 -9.74 -9.38
C LEU A 378 2.62 -9.52 -9.20
N LEU A 379 2.10 -9.62 -7.98
CA LEU A 379 0.70 -9.30 -7.69
C LEU A 379 0.44 -7.80 -7.87
N PHE A 380 1.38 -6.95 -7.46
CA PHE A 380 1.32 -5.51 -7.72
C PHE A 380 1.10 -5.24 -9.22
N TYR A 381 1.97 -5.76 -10.09
CA TYR A 381 1.85 -5.57 -11.53
C TYR A 381 0.56 -6.18 -12.10
N LEU A 382 0.18 -7.38 -11.67
CA LEU A 382 -1.07 -8.02 -12.11
C LEU A 382 -2.28 -7.11 -11.84
N ILE A 383 -2.39 -6.58 -10.62
CA ILE A 383 -3.53 -5.75 -10.21
C ILE A 383 -3.47 -4.38 -10.88
N ILE A 384 -2.32 -3.72 -10.86
CA ILE A 384 -2.16 -2.40 -11.48
C ILE A 384 -2.53 -2.45 -12.96
N TYR A 385 -2.01 -3.42 -13.72
CA TYR A 385 -2.28 -3.52 -15.14
C TYR A 385 -3.72 -3.92 -15.48
N SER A 386 -4.37 -4.75 -14.65
CA SER A 386 -5.77 -5.13 -14.86
C SER A 386 -6.78 -4.05 -14.45
N GLU A 387 -6.60 -3.44 -13.28
CA GLU A 387 -7.62 -2.58 -12.68
C GLU A 387 -7.31 -1.09 -12.81
N MET A 388 -6.02 -0.71 -12.80
CA MET A 388 -5.57 0.66 -12.58
C MET A 388 -4.67 1.20 -13.71
N TRP A 389 -4.62 0.55 -14.87
CA TRP A 389 -3.87 1.05 -16.03
C TRP A 389 -4.82 1.53 -17.13
N GLU A 390 -4.43 2.54 -17.88
CA GLU A 390 -5.17 2.95 -19.07
C GLU A 390 -5.10 1.86 -20.15
N ILE A 391 -6.25 1.45 -20.70
CA ILE A 391 -6.34 0.44 -21.77
C ILE A 391 -7.13 1.04 -22.94
N PRO A 392 -6.53 1.20 -24.14
CA PRO A 392 -5.14 0.88 -24.49
C PRO A 392 -4.13 1.76 -23.76
N THR A 393 -2.91 1.27 -23.58
CA THR A 393 -1.85 2.01 -22.86
C THR A 393 -1.47 3.31 -23.59
N PRO A 394 -1.16 4.39 -22.86
CA PRO A 394 -0.52 5.57 -23.42
C PRO A 394 0.82 5.20 -24.05
N SER A 395 1.27 6.04 -24.99
CA SER A 395 2.58 5.82 -25.63
C SER A 395 3.73 6.10 -24.67
N LYS A 396 4.89 5.47 -24.88
CA LYS A 396 6.11 5.77 -24.10
C LYS A 396 6.51 7.24 -24.12
N VAL A 397 6.27 7.92 -25.24
CA VAL A 397 6.53 9.36 -25.36
C VAL A 397 5.61 10.15 -24.43
N GLU A 398 4.34 9.77 -24.34
CA GLU A 398 3.37 10.40 -23.44
C GLU A 398 3.69 10.11 -21.98
N MET A 399 3.97 8.85 -21.62
CA MET A 399 4.35 8.48 -20.25
C MET A 399 5.62 9.20 -19.81
N LYS A 400 6.65 9.26 -20.66
CA LYS A 400 7.85 10.06 -20.39
C LYS A 400 7.52 11.55 -20.28
N ALA A 401 6.59 12.07 -21.10
CA ALA A 401 6.15 13.45 -21.00
C ALA A 401 5.49 13.76 -19.66
N ARG A 402 4.67 12.85 -19.12
CA ARG A 402 4.04 12.98 -17.79
C ARG A 402 5.11 13.16 -16.70
N PHE A 403 6.14 12.32 -16.68
CA PHE A 403 7.27 12.44 -15.75
C PHE A 403 8.08 13.74 -15.92
N ILE A 404 8.53 14.05 -17.14
CA ILE A 404 9.39 15.23 -17.35
C ILE A 404 8.64 16.57 -17.17
N ASN A 405 7.32 16.58 -17.29
CA ASN A 405 6.52 17.79 -17.04
C ASN A 405 6.25 18.00 -15.55
N ALA A 406 6.30 16.95 -14.73
CA ALA A 406 6.06 17.00 -13.29
C ALA A 406 7.32 17.42 -12.53
N LYS A 407 7.30 18.56 -11.83
CA LYS A 407 8.43 19.06 -11.00
C LYS A 407 8.84 18.14 -9.86
N VAL A 408 7.91 17.27 -9.46
CA VAL A 408 8.03 16.32 -8.37
C VAL A 408 7.41 15.01 -8.85
N SER A 409 8.08 13.88 -8.61
CA SER A 409 7.55 12.53 -8.75
C SER A 409 8.47 11.60 -7.98
N ASP A 410 7.94 10.62 -7.26
CA ASP A 410 8.75 9.66 -6.49
C ASP A 410 9.03 8.35 -7.23
N ASP A 411 8.47 8.15 -8.41
CA ASP A 411 8.75 6.98 -9.24
C ASP A 411 8.42 7.29 -10.70
N PRO A 412 9.40 7.26 -11.63
CA PRO A 412 9.08 7.40 -13.04
C PRO A 412 8.25 6.20 -13.51
N THR A 413 7.04 6.43 -14.02
CA THR A 413 6.17 5.31 -14.46
C THR A 413 6.48 4.79 -15.87
N TYR A 414 7.11 5.58 -16.74
CA TYR A 414 7.41 5.18 -18.12
C TYR A 414 8.25 3.89 -18.29
N PRO A 415 9.11 3.44 -17.35
CA PRO A 415 9.78 2.14 -17.41
C PRO A 415 8.82 0.95 -17.30
N MET A 416 7.58 1.15 -16.82
CA MET A 416 6.56 0.12 -16.72
C MET A 416 5.97 -0.27 -18.09
N ASP A 417 5.97 0.63 -19.08
CA ASP A 417 5.39 0.40 -20.41
C ASP A 417 5.82 -0.92 -21.09
N PRO A 418 7.11 -1.25 -21.22
CA PRO A 418 7.52 -2.53 -21.81
C PRO A 418 7.05 -3.73 -20.98
N VAL A 419 6.98 -3.60 -19.65
CA VAL A 419 6.49 -4.65 -18.76
C VAL A 419 4.98 -4.84 -18.95
N TYR A 420 4.20 -3.77 -18.96
CA TYR A 420 2.76 -3.79 -19.29
C TYR A 420 2.52 -4.46 -20.65
N CYS A 421 3.24 -4.06 -21.69
CA CYS A 421 3.04 -4.59 -23.03
C CYS A 421 3.39 -6.07 -23.16
N ALA A 422 4.37 -6.53 -22.40
CA ALA A 422 4.67 -7.95 -22.27
C ALA A 422 3.57 -8.69 -21.49
N PHE A 423 3.14 -8.17 -20.33
CA PHE A 423 2.11 -8.78 -19.47
C PHE A 423 0.76 -8.90 -20.20
N SER A 424 0.29 -7.81 -20.80
CA SER A 424 -1.02 -7.68 -21.43
C SER A 424 -1.13 -8.38 -22.78
N LYS A 425 0.00 -8.52 -23.47
CA LYS A 425 0.05 -8.87 -24.91
C LYS A 425 -0.83 -7.95 -25.77
N GLU A 426 -1.06 -6.71 -25.32
CA GLU A 426 -1.89 -5.72 -26.02
C GLU A 426 -1.36 -5.45 -27.44
N LYS A 427 -2.26 -5.30 -28.41
CA LYS A 427 -1.92 -5.12 -29.84
C LYS A 427 -1.97 -3.66 -30.31
N SER A 428 -1.96 -2.69 -29.40
CA SER A 428 -1.97 -1.28 -29.74
C SER A 428 -0.66 -0.85 -30.41
N LYS A 429 -0.67 0.34 -31.04
CA LYS A 429 0.53 0.94 -31.61
C LYS A 429 1.61 1.18 -30.54
N ALA A 430 1.19 1.56 -29.32
CA ALA A 430 2.10 1.78 -28.20
C ALA A 430 2.84 0.48 -27.84
N CYS A 431 2.14 -0.66 -27.73
CA CYS A 431 2.81 -1.93 -27.42
C CYS A 431 3.54 -2.58 -28.59
N ALA A 432 3.11 -2.31 -29.83
CA ALA A 432 3.76 -2.85 -31.02
C ALA A 432 5.23 -2.39 -31.17
N GLU A 433 5.59 -1.22 -30.61
CA GLU A 433 6.97 -0.70 -30.71
C GLU A 433 7.99 -1.54 -29.94
N PHE A 434 7.55 -2.28 -28.91
CA PHE A 434 8.44 -3.11 -28.10
C PHE A 434 8.60 -4.55 -28.63
N GLY A 435 7.62 -5.06 -29.38
CA GLY A 435 7.66 -6.43 -29.91
C GLY A 435 7.63 -7.55 -28.85
N LEU A 436 7.01 -7.29 -27.69
CA LEU A 436 7.08 -8.18 -26.52
C LEU A 436 5.91 -9.14 -26.35
N SER A 437 4.86 -9.04 -27.18
CA SER A 437 3.61 -9.82 -27.04
C SER A 437 3.63 -11.19 -27.73
N GLY A 438 4.72 -11.56 -28.41
CA GLY A 438 4.77 -12.71 -29.31
C GLY A 438 5.07 -14.08 -28.68
N TYR A 439 5.11 -14.20 -27.35
CA TYR A 439 5.47 -15.46 -26.68
C TYR A 439 4.28 -16.44 -26.52
N ASP A 440 4.59 -17.73 -26.40
CA ASP A 440 3.63 -18.84 -26.30
C ASP A 440 3.25 -19.15 -24.85
N ALA A 441 2.50 -18.22 -24.23
CA ALA A 441 1.80 -18.38 -22.96
C ALA A 441 0.68 -17.32 -22.86
N ASN A 442 -0.23 -17.50 -21.90
CA ASN A 442 -1.30 -16.53 -21.64
C ASN A 442 -0.75 -15.17 -21.13
N PRO A 443 -1.50 -14.07 -21.30
CA PRO A 443 -1.20 -12.80 -20.64
C PRO A 443 -1.11 -12.97 -19.12
N ILE A 444 -0.25 -12.19 -18.47
CA ILE A 444 -0.25 -12.04 -17.00
C ILE A 444 -1.21 -10.91 -16.65
N MET A 445 -2.49 -11.10 -16.97
CA MET A 445 -3.57 -10.16 -16.72
C MET A 445 -4.88 -10.92 -16.55
N TYR A 446 -5.83 -10.29 -15.86
CA TYR A 446 -7.23 -10.71 -15.84
C TYR A 446 -8.16 -9.60 -16.37
N GLU A 447 -9.33 -10.00 -16.87
CA GLU A 447 -10.33 -9.10 -17.41
C GLU A 447 -11.05 -8.32 -16.30
N ARG A 448 -11.39 -7.06 -16.58
CA ARG A 448 -12.20 -6.23 -15.69
C ARG A 448 -13.60 -6.81 -15.57
N ASP A 449 -14.01 -7.11 -14.35
CA ASP A 449 -15.32 -7.70 -14.10
C ASP A 449 -16.45 -6.68 -14.02
N GLN A 450 -17.64 -7.16 -13.68
CA GLN A 450 -18.87 -6.37 -13.59
C GLN A 450 -18.85 -5.23 -12.55
N TYR A 451 -17.88 -5.18 -11.64
CA TYR A 451 -17.78 -4.14 -10.62
C TYR A 451 -16.80 -3.03 -10.99
N TRP A 452 -15.91 -3.24 -11.97
CA TRP A 452 -14.98 -2.20 -12.41
C TRP A 452 -15.73 -1.00 -13.00
N ASN A 453 -15.35 0.21 -12.57
CA ASN A 453 -15.99 1.47 -12.96
C ASN A 453 -17.51 1.47 -12.75
N LYS A 454 -17.95 0.91 -11.62
CA LYS A 454 -19.36 0.92 -11.20
C LYS A 454 -19.50 1.54 -9.82
N SER A 455 -20.44 2.46 -9.68
CA SER A 455 -20.89 2.95 -8.38
C SER A 455 -21.39 1.81 -7.48
N ALA A 456 -20.71 1.59 -6.36
CA ALA A 456 -21.20 0.75 -5.29
C ALA A 456 -22.46 1.34 -4.64
N THR A 457 -23.37 0.47 -4.19
CA THR A 457 -24.54 0.88 -3.39
C THR A 457 -24.25 0.60 -1.94
N ILE A 458 -24.33 1.63 -1.11
CA ILE A 458 -24.11 1.51 0.33
C ILE A 458 -25.25 0.64 0.90
N PRO A 459 -24.95 -0.50 1.54
CA PRO A 459 -25.98 -1.33 2.17
C PRO A 459 -26.76 -0.54 3.22
N ASN A 460 -28.06 -0.80 3.34
CA ASN A 460 -28.95 -0.02 4.23
C ASN A 460 -28.52 -0.03 5.72
N GLN A 461 -27.85 -1.09 6.16
CA GLN A 461 -27.33 -1.24 7.51
C GLN A 461 -25.95 -0.61 7.73
N ALA A 462 -25.32 -0.07 6.68
CA ALA A 462 -23.95 0.40 6.70
C ALA A 462 -23.84 1.90 6.42
N SER A 463 -22.68 2.46 6.79
CA SER A 463 -22.24 3.79 6.38
C SER A 463 -20.84 3.73 5.80
N VAL A 464 -20.40 4.81 5.12
CA VAL A 464 -19.04 4.91 4.56
C VAL A 464 -18.38 6.21 5.03
N LEU A 465 -17.26 6.10 5.74
CA LEU A 465 -16.38 7.21 6.10
C LEU A 465 -15.21 7.26 5.12
N LEU A 466 -15.02 8.41 4.47
CA LEU A 466 -13.91 8.66 3.56
C LEU A 466 -12.97 9.66 4.23
N LEU A 467 -11.68 9.35 4.26
CA LEU A 467 -10.62 10.21 4.80
C LEU A 467 -9.63 10.51 3.67
N SER A 468 -9.29 11.79 3.48
CA SER A 468 -8.39 12.19 2.40
C SER A 468 -7.54 13.41 2.73
N GLY A 469 -6.31 13.42 2.24
CA GLY A 469 -5.37 14.53 2.35
C GLY A 469 -5.28 15.30 1.03
N LYS A 470 -5.35 16.63 1.08
CA LYS A 470 -5.22 17.47 -0.12
C LYS A 470 -3.79 17.59 -0.62
N LEU A 471 -2.80 17.22 0.20
CA LEU A 471 -1.39 17.12 -0.19
C LEU A 471 -0.92 15.66 -0.31
N ASP A 472 -1.84 14.73 -0.55
CA ASP A 472 -1.52 13.32 -0.82
C ASP A 472 -1.19 13.13 -2.32
N PRO A 473 0.08 12.90 -2.70
CA PRO A 473 0.45 12.71 -4.10
C PRO A 473 0.16 11.30 -4.62
N GLN A 474 0.03 10.31 -3.73
CA GLN A 474 -0.18 8.90 -4.07
C GLN A 474 -1.64 8.62 -4.40
N THR A 475 -2.53 9.12 -3.54
CA THR A 475 -3.99 9.00 -3.71
C THR A 475 -4.62 10.38 -3.70
N HIS A 476 -4.46 11.07 -4.83
CA HIS A 476 -4.88 12.45 -5.01
C HIS A 476 -6.34 12.67 -4.58
N HIS A 477 -6.57 13.71 -3.78
CA HIS A 477 -7.88 14.08 -3.22
C HIS A 477 -9.05 14.10 -4.23
N LYS A 478 -8.80 14.45 -5.49
CA LYS A 478 -9.83 14.45 -6.56
C LYS A 478 -10.52 13.08 -6.73
N TYR A 479 -9.83 11.98 -6.43
CA TYR A 479 -10.43 10.64 -6.48
C TYR A 479 -11.38 10.39 -5.30
N ALA A 480 -11.05 10.89 -4.11
CA ALA A 480 -11.95 10.88 -2.96
C ALA A 480 -13.22 11.69 -3.23
N ASP A 481 -13.06 12.89 -3.81
CA ASP A 481 -14.17 13.75 -4.25
C ASP A 481 -15.02 13.06 -5.33
N ALA A 482 -14.41 12.38 -6.30
CA ALA A 482 -15.16 11.63 -7.31
C ALA A 482 -15.92 10.44 -6.70
N LEU A 483 -15.30 9.70 -5.78
CA LEU A 483 -15.89 8.51 -5.15
C LEU A 483 -17.08 8.85 -4.25
N ILE A 484 -16.97 9.87 -3.39
CA ILE A 484 -18.08 10.24 -2.50
C ILE A 484 -19.35 10.56 -3.32
N HIS A 485 -19.22 11.21 -4.47
CA HIS A 485 -20.37 11.50 -5.34
C HIS A 485 -20.86 10.26 -6.10
N SER A 486 -19.98 9.32 -6.43
CA SER A 486 -20.34 8.12 -7.19
C SER A 486 -21.07 7.06 -6.35
N LEU A 487 -20.76 6.94 -5.05
CA LEU A 487 -21.41 5.99 -4.14
C LEU A 487 -22.92 6.23 -4.08
N LYS A 488 -23.73 5.18 -4.19
CA LYS A 488 -25.20 5.29 -4.10
C LYS A 488 -25.66 5.13 -2.66
N GLY A 489 -26.37 6.13 -2.15
CA GLY A 489 -26.85 6.21 -0.76
C GLY A 489 -26.30 7.44 -0.04
N ASP A 490 -27.02 7.89 0.98
CA ASP A 490 -26.73 9.15 1.68
C ASP A 490 -25.95 8.95 2.99
N ASN A 491 -25.77 7.71 3.45
CA ASN A 491 -25.07 7.40 4.69
C ASN A 491 -23.54 7.35 4.48
N LYS A 492 -22.97 8.48 4.06
CA LYS A 492 -21.56 8.63 3.72
C LYS A 492 -21.07 10.02 4.11
N GLU A 493 -19.80 10.13 4.48
CA GLU A 493 -19.17 11.41 4.79
C GLU A 493 -17.70 11.38 4.35
N LEU A 494 -17.25 12.48 3.73
CA LEU A 494 -15.85 12.72 3.39
C LEU A 494 -15.28 13.78 4.33
N ILE A 495 -14.21 13.43 5.06
CA ILE A 495 -13.43 14.36 5.87
C ILE A 495 -12.09 14.56 5.18
N SER A 496 -11.75 15.82 4.93
CA SER A 496 -10.55 16.20 4.18
C SER A 496 -9.61 17.04 5.02
N PHE A 497 -8.31 16.80 4.86
CA PHE A 497 -7.25 17.51 5.57
C PHE A 497 -6.41 18.32 4.59
N ASP A 498 -6.32 19.63 4.80
CA ASP A 498 -5.73 20.54 3.82
C ASP A 498 -4.25 20.29 3.54
N TYR A 499 -3.51 19.82 4.54
CA TYR A 499 -2.05 19.69 4.47
C TYR A 499 -1.54 18.27 4.71
N SER A 500 -2.41 17.28 4.82
CA SER A 500 -1.96 15.92 5.11
C SER A 500 -1.52 15.18 3.85
N PRO A 501 -0.43 14.41 3.92
CA PRO A 501 -0.04 13.47 2.88
C PRO A 501 -0.82 12.15 3.03
N HIS A 502 -0.31 11.10 2.40
CA HIS A 502 -0.89 9.76 2.38
C HIS A 502 -1.07 9.15 3.79
N GLY A 503 -2.16 8.41 4.00
CA GLY A 503 -2.50 7.70 5.24
C GLY A 503 -2.95 8.64 6.36
N ILE A 504 -4.20 9.08 6.35
CA ILE A 504 -4.74 10.07 7.30
C ILE A 504 -4.71 9.59 8.74
N THR A 505 -4.90 8.30 8.97
CA THR A 505 -4.79 7.70 10.31
C THR A 505 -3.37 7.68 10.89
N SER A 506 -2.34 8.01 10.09
CA SER A 506 -0.95 8.12 10.53
C SER A 506 -0.31 9.49 10.27
N SER A 507 -0.86 10.33 9.39
CA SER A 507 -0.23 11.57 8.90
C SER A 507 -0.86 12.89 9.39
N THR A 508 -1.81 12.81 10.34
CA THR A 508 -2.57 13.96 10.87
C THR A 508 -2.22 14.30 12.32
N GLN A 509 -0.93 14.43 12.62
CA GLN A 509 -0.44 14.90 13.92
C GLN A 509 -1.12 16.23 14.30
N MET A 510 -1.68 16.27 15.51
CA MET A 510 -2.39 17.45 16.02
C MET A 510 -1.45 18.55 16.53
N VAL A 511 -0.16 18.25 16.72
CA VAL A 511 0.88 19.23 17.05
C VAL A 511 1.94 19.22 15.96
N ALA A 512 2.16 20.38 15.32
CA ALA A 512 3.13 20.51 14.24
C ALA A 512 4.56 20.15 14.73
N GLY A 513 5.24 19.30 13.95
CA GLY A 513 6.60 18.86 14.23
C GLY A 513 6.77 17.88 15.40
N ASP A 514 5.67 17.47 16.07
CA ASP A 514 5.70 16.45 17.12
C ASP A 514 5.14 15.12 16.62
N PRO A 515 6.00 14.14 16.27
CA PRO A 515 5.58 12.84 15.77
C PRO A 515 4.85 12.00 16.82
N ASN A 516 4.95 12.34 18.11
CA ASN A 516 4.29 11.61 19.21
C ASN A 516 2.94 12.21 19.60
N SER A 517 2.54 13.31 18.95
CA SER A 517 1.25 13.94 19.24
C SER A 517 0.08 13.06 18.81
N GLU A 518 -1.09 13.32 19.39
CA GLU A 518 -2.32 12.64 18.98
C GLU A 518 -2.58 12.83 17.48
N ILE A 519 -3.15 11.82 16.84
CA ILE A 519 -3.42 11.81 15.39
C ILE A 519 -4.93 11.96 15.17
N CYS A 520 -5.35 13.02 14.46
CA CYS A 520 -6.79 13.30 14.29
C CYS A 520 -7.50 12.21 13.46
N GLY A 521 -6.88 11.68 12.43
CA GLY A 521 -7.40 10.55 11.64
C GLY A 521 -7.65 9.30 12.50
N MET A 522 -6.73 8.98 13.41
CA MET A 522 -6.92 7.90 14.37
C MET A 522 -8.09 8.19 15.32
N LYS A 523 -8.21 9.43 15.83
CA LYS A 523 -9.36 9.84 16.65
C LYS A 523 -10.70 9.70 15.91
N LEU A 524 -10.75 10.04 14.63
CA LEU A 524 -11.94 9.88 13.80
C LEU A 524 -12.29 8.39 13.65
N LEU A 525 -11.30 7.53 13.36
CA LEU A 525 -11.50 6.09 13.28
C LEU A 525 -12.03 5.51 14.59
N LEU A 526 -11.41 5.85 15.72
CA LEU A 526 -11.84 5.43 17.06
C LEU A 526 -13.28 5.87 17.35
N SER A 527 -13.61 7.13 17.07
CA SER A 527 -14.94 7.66 17.31
C SER A 527 -16.00 7.01 16.42
N TYR A 528 -15.66 6.71 15.16
CA TYR A 528 -16.53 5.97 14.24
C TYR A 528 -16.79 4.55 14.73
N ILE A 529 -15.76 3.86 15.22
CA ILE A 529 -15.87 2.51 15.80
C ILE A 529 -16.75 2.54 17.06
N GLN A 530 -16.49 3.45 17.99
CA GLN A 530 -17.27 3.61 19.22
C GLN A 530 -18.74 3.98 18.95
N SER A 531 -19.00 4.67 17.83
CA SER A 531 -20.33 5.02 17.36
C SER A 531 -21.05 3.87 16.62
N GLY A 532 -20.43 2.70 16.48
CA GLY A 532 -20.97 1.57 15.75
C GLY A 532 -21.16 1.84 14.26
N GLY A 533 -20.35 2.73 13.68
CA GLY A 533 -20.48 3.18 12.30
C GLY A 533 -21.49 4.31 12.08
N ASP A 534 -22.03 4.92 13.14
CA ASP A 534 -22.97 6.05 12.99
C ASP A 534 -22.21 7.38 12.79
N LEU A 535 -22.14 7.84 11.53
CA LEU A 535 -21.45 9.08 11.14
C LEU A 535 -21.96 10.32 11.91
N LYS A 536 -23.24 10.34 12.31
CA LYS A 536 -23.83 11.50 13.01
C LYS A 536 -23.39 11.60 14.47
N LYS A 537 -22.89 10.51 15.04
CA LYS A 537 -22.45 10.43 16.44
C LYS A 537 -20.94 10.59 16.61
N MET A 538 -20.19 10.60 15.50
CA MET A 538 -18.75 10.79 15.52
C MET A 538 -18.37 12.15 16.14
N ASP A 539 -17.40 12.12 17.05
CA ASP A 539 -16.64 13.29 17.47
C ASP A 539 -15.63 13.65 16.37
N LYS A 540 -15.88 14.79 15.73
CA LYS A 540 -15.05 15.36 14.66
C LYS A 540 -14.29 16.60 15.11
N SER A 541 -14.27 16.89 16.42
CA SER A 541 -13.72 18.12 16.98
C SER A 541 -12.21 18.27 16.78
N CYS A 542 -11.48 17.18 16.53
CA CYS A 542 -10.05 17.24 16.23
C CYS A 542 -9.76 17.96 14.90
N VAL A 543 -10.68 17.90 13.92
CA VAL A 543 -10.48 18.50 12.59
C VAL A 543 -10.30 20.01 12.70
N ALA A 544 -11.12 20.68 13.52
CA ALA A 544 -11.03 22.12 13.76
C ALA A 544 -9.79 22.54 14.57
N LYS A 545 -9.06 21.57 15.14
CA LYS A 545 -7.84 21.79 15.94
C LYS A 545 -6.57 21.44 15.17
N MET A 546 -6.68 21.03 13.91
CA MET A 546 -5.50 20.72 13.10
C MET A 546 -4.61 21.96 12.96
N PRO A 547 -3.27 21.79 13.06
CA PRO A 547 -2.36 22.89 12.90
C PRO A 547 -2.46 23.49 11.49
N GLY A 548 -2.18 24.79 11.38
CA GLY A 548 -1.97 25.42 10.09
C GLY A 548 -0.71 24.90 9.38
N PHE A 549 -0.54 25.28 8.12
CA PHE A 549 0.67 24.94 7.37
C PHE A 549 1.91 25.54 8.04
N ASP A 550 2.93 24.71 8.24
CA ASP A 550 4.20 25.08 8.87
C ASP A 550 5.36 24.36 8.16
N LEU A 551 6.37 25.13 7.75
CA LEU A 551 7.60 24.63 7.13
C LEU A 551 8.80 24.66 8.08
N THR A 552 8.55 24.81 9.38
CA THR A 552 9.58 24.68 10.42
C THR A 552 10.11 23.25 10.45
N ILE A 553 11.41 23.11 10.20
CA ILE A 553 12.07 21.81 10.15
C ILE A 553 12.28 21.30 11.57
N PRO A 554 11.84 20.08 11.91
CA PRO A 554 12.12 19.50 13.21
C PRO A 554 13.64 19.41 13.46
N PRO A 555 14.14 19.76 14.66
CA PRO A 555 15.59 19.78 14.93
C PRO A 555 16.31 18.46 14.61
N GLY A 556 15.65 17.33 14.88
CA GLY A 556 16.19 16.00 14.55
C GLY A 556 16.43 15.81 13.05
N HIS A 557 15.50 16.29 12.21
CA HIS A 557 15.64 16.24 10.75
C HIS A 557 16.70 17.22 10.26
N LEU A 558 16.70 18.45 10.77
CA LEU A 558 17.69 19.48 10.43
C LEU A 558 19.13 18.98 10.70
N HIS A 559 19.39 18.49 11.91
CA HIS A 559 20.73 18.00 12.26
C HIS A 559 21.04 16.64 11.61
N GLY A 560 20.07 15.73 11.55
CA GLY A 560 20.25 14.39 11.00
C GLY A 560 20.54 14.40 9.50
N LEU A 561 19.77 15.16 8.73
CA LEU A 561 19.85 15.21 7.26
C LEU A 561 20.75 16.32 6.75
N LEU A 562 20.74 17.53 7.31
CA LEU A 562 21.58 18.63 6.81
C LEU A 562 22.89 18.80 7.59
N GLY A 563 22.97 18.35 8.84
CA GLY A 563 24.18 18.46 9.65
C GLY A 563 24.58 19.92 9.95
N THR A 564 23.59 20.78 10.19
CA THR A 564 23.79 22.21 10.47
C THR A 564 22.74 22.73 11.46
N ASP A 565 22.91 23.95 11.97
CA ASP A 565 21.94 24.61 12.86
C ASP A 565 20.96 25.51 12.11
N ASP A 566 21.26 25.85 10.86
CA ASP A 566 20.43 26.73 10.04
C ASP A 566 20.26 26.11 8.64
N ALA A 567 19.02 25.85 8.28
CA ALA A 567 18.67 25.10 7.09
C ALA A 567 19.06 25.79 5.78
N TYR A 568 19.16 27.12 5.73
CA TYR A 568 19.38 27.90 4.51
C TYR A 568 20.81 28.47 4.44
N GLU A 569 21.28 29.08 5.52
CA GLU A 569 22.52 29.84 5.60
C GLU A 569 23.64 29.14 6.38
N GLY A 570 23.28 28.14 7.21
CA GLY A 570 24.20 27.41 8.06
C GLY A 570 25.32 26.69 7.32
N VAL A 571 26.41 26.44 8.04
CA VAL A 571 27.57 25.66 7.57
C VAL A 571 27.53 24.24 8.15
N TYR A 572 28.07 23.27 7.41
CA TYR A 572 28.14 21.89 7.87
C TYR A 572 28.99 21.77 9.14
N LYS A 573 28.45 21.08 10.14
CA LYS A 573 29.14 20.71 11.38
C LYS A 573 29.45 19.22 11.33
N ALA A 574 30.74 18.89 11.24
CA ALA A 574 31.16 17.50 11.37
C ALA A 574 30.76 16.96 12.76
N PRO A 575 30.26 15.72 12.86
CA PRO A 575 29.94 15.13 14.16
C PRO A 575 31.19 15.18 15.04
N THR A 576 31.07 15.80 16.21
CA THR A 576 32.11 15.77 17.24
C THR A 576 32.29 14.32 17.65
N ARG A 577 33.50 13.75 17.45
CA ARG A 577 33.81 12.43 18.05
C ARG A 577 33.52 12.54 19.55
N PRO A 578 32.80 11.58 20.16
CA PRO A 578 32.77 11.51 21.61
C PRO A 578 34.23 11.37 22.07
N SER A 579 34.65 12.25 22.98
CA SER A 579 35.94 12.15 23.66
C SER A 579 36.01 10.77 24.29
N GLN A 580 37.01 9.98 23.86
CA GLN A 580 37.32 8.67 24.41
C GLN A 580 37.65 8.75 25.90
#